data_AF-K0KMK3-F1
#
_entry.id   AF-K0KMK3-F1
#
_cell.length_a   1.000
_cell.length_b   1.000
_cell.length_c   1.000
_cell.angle_alpha   90.00
_cell.angle_beta   90.00
_cell.angle_gamma   90.00
#
_symmetry.space_group_name_H-M   'P 1'
#
loop_
_entity.id
_entity.type
_entity.pdbx_description
1 polymer ?
#
loop_
_entity_poly.entity_id
_entity_poly.type
_entity_poly.pdbx_seq_one_letter_code
_entity_poly.pdbx_strand_id
1 'polypeptide(L)'
;MIFSRLYQALGVASSALAIQIASQPAELSDSTRVQLASYNLTEGILSADFFVYDDENDKSVFLYYSNAKGESSPLLTLSADQVEDLPNNWTLFTASNYIFPQSGIDTLLNVTLEVRDGPVYTQELNIKVEGDGKELPEQVHPEPSIHPSGYSDDIDEWLNVNSKDSQIYKAKQRVFANIGPEGAVPGLVIASPSHGEDTENPDYFYHWIRDAGLTYDSLYKLYKALPNRDSQAARGIEDYFIQFIAATIDEQKDKTAISGLAEPKWYAKNNTGYQLGWGRPQNDGPAVRAYALIEFVKEYINKGGDRNYIIDLAWEEPIKVDLDYLQKNWTEKDFDAWEETRSHHFFNSVVQKKAFVLGAEFASEYLRDVSSYRSYSESAEAVNATLANYLSPERNIILNTYGPALHAKISYKDLSTILGITNGYLGDGIFAATNDWSLRTVYEHATTFLDVFPVSNTTTDEEGRPLAPPTGRYPEDVYNGTGTQEGNPWFLSSNTIAEYFFLIVKDFQDAGVIQVSELSLPFWKYYTGVSEVGTISKDSEQFDQVIQSLIGWGDAYIRTVKYYAGEDGHLSEQYDKNNGVIRGARDLTWSYASLFIAAITRAIARGDDTYATSLAFLDGDIH
;
A
#
# COMPACT_ATOMS: atom_id res chain seq x y z
N MET A 1 -18.79 14.96 -7.55
CA MET A 1 -18.65 16.46 -7.60
C MET A 1 -18.65 17.19 -6.25
N ILE A 2 -19.15 16.61 -5.14
CA ILE A 2 -19.23 17.29 -3.82
C ILE A 2 -18.00 17.00 -2.92
N PHE A 3 -17.31 15.86 -3.07
CA PHE A 3 -16.25 15.45 -2.15
C PHE A 3 -14.91 16.21 -2.30
N SER A 4 -14.45 16.52 -3.51
CA SER A 4 -13.10 17.10 -3.73
C SER A 4 -12.98 18.60 -3.42
N ARG A 5 -14.06 19.39 -3.52
CA ARG A 5 -14.00 20.84 -3.26
C ARG A 5 -14.10 21.23 -1.78
N LEU A 6 -14.48 20.31 -0.89
CA LEU A 6 -14.60 20.62 0.54
C LEU A 6 -13.27 20.50 1.31
N TYR A 7 -12.32 19.67 0.87
CA TYR A 7 -11.10 19.43 1.65
C TYR A 7 -10.14 20.63 1.71
N GLN A 8 -10.07 21.48 0.69
CA GLN A 8 -9.18 22.66 0.70
C GLN A 8 -9.90 23.98 1.05
N ALA A 9 -11.23 23.99 1.16
CA ALA A 9 -12.01 25.24 1.33
C ALA A 9 -12.64 25.44 2.72
N LEU A 10 -12.46 24.51 3.67
CA LEU A 10 -13.15 24.53 4.96
C LEU A 10 -12.43 25.24 6.10
N GLY A 11 -11.31 25.92 5.84
CA GLY A 11 -10.59 26.71 6.86
C GLY A 11 -11.33 27.92 7.42
N VAL A 12 -12.58 28.20 7.02
CA VAL A 12 -13.39 29.30 7.57
C VAL A 12 -14.89 28.95 7.58
N ALA A 13 -15.29 27.90 8.30
CA ALA A 13 -16.71 27.73 8.64
C ALA A 13 -17.09 28.74 9.75
N SER A 14 -17.96 29.69 9.38
CA SER A 14 -18.64 30.71 10.20
C SER A 14 -18.55 30.53 11.73
N SER A 15 -17.78 31.40 12.40
CA SER A 15 -17.70 31.54 13.87
C SER A 15 -19.03 31.85 14.57
N ALA A 16 -20.13 32.02 13.82
CA ALA A 16 -21.44 32.38 14.38
C ALA A 16 -22.25 31.19 14.94
N LEU A 17 -21.81 29.94 14.75
CA LEU A 17 -22.52 28.72 15.21
C LEU A 17 -21.69 27.78 16.10
N ALA A 18 -20.42 28.08 16.37
CA ALA A 18 -19.57 27.24 17.20
C ALA A 18 -19.93 27.34 18.70
N ILE A 19 -19.91 26.21 19.39
CA ILE A 19 -20.02 26.14 20.85
C ILE A 19 -18.63 26.47 21.42
N GLN A 20 -18.50 27.67 21.99
CA GLN A 20 -17.26 28.10 22.62
C GLN A 20 -17.11 27.46 24.01
N ILE A 21 -16.01 26.73 24.21
CA ILE A 21 -15.63 26.13 25.49
C ILE A 21 -14.68 27.06 26.26
N ALA A 22 -13.67 27.60 25.59
CA ALA A 22 -12.71 28.54 26.16
C ALA A 22 -12.26 29.56 25.11
N SER A 23 -12.25 30.85 25.45
CA SER A 23 -11.82 31.91 24.53
C SER A 23 -10.30 32.16 24.52
N GLN A 24 -9.60 31.65 25.53
CA GLN A 24 -8.14 31.75 25.72
C GLN A 24 -7.66 30.50 26.48
N PRO A 25 -6.40 30.06 26.30
CA PRO A 25 -5.86 28.95 27.06
C PRO A 25 -5.81 29.26 28.56
N ALA A 26 -6.14 28.27 29.39
CA ALA A 26 -5.96 28.35 30.83
C ALA A 26 -4.46 28.39 31.21
N GLU A 27 -4.15 28.77 32.46
CA GLU A 27 -2.78 28.71 32.97
C GLU A 27 -2.18 27.31 32.82
N LEU A 28 -0.90 27.28 32.43
CA LEU A 28 -0.16 26.04 32.23
C LEU A 28 0.01 25.28 33.55
N SER A 29 -0.26 23.98 33.50
CA SER A 29 -0.04 22.99 34.54
C SER A 29 0.34 21.66 33.87
N ASP A 30 0.80 20.69 34.65
CA ASP A 30 1.20 19.37 34.14
C ASP A 30 0.08 18.65 33.36
N SER A 31 -1.19 18.99 33.59
CA SER A 31 -2.36 18.38 32.95
C SER A 31 -3.11 19.29 31.96
N THR A 32 -2.63 20.52 31.69
CA THR A 32 -3.40 21.50 30.86
C THR A 32 -2.78 21.77 29.50
N ARG A 33 -1.78 21.01 29.06
CA ARG A 33 -1.02 21.23 27.80
C ARG A 33 -1.82 21.11 26.50
N VAL A 34 -3.03 20.54 26.56
CA VAL A 34 -3.98 20.49 25.45
C VAL A 34 -5.39 20.80 25.97
N GLN A 35 -6.13 21.66 25.27
CA GLN A 35 -7.45 22.13 25.70
C GLN A 35 -8.39 22.32 24.50
N LEU A 36 -9.61 21.80 24.57
CA LEU A 36 -10.67 22.13 23.62
C LEU A 36 -11.08 23.59 23.79
N ALA A 37 -10.95 24.38 22.72
CA ALA A 37 -11.33 25.78 22.66
C ALA A 37 -12.77 25.97 22.17
N SER A 38 -13.14 25.27 21.09
CA SER A 38 -14.47 25.35 20.49
C SER A 38 -14.79 24.05 19.74
N TYR A 39 -16.08 23.79 19.49
CA TYR A 39 -16.48 22.79 18.50
C TYR A 39 -17.78 23.18 17.79
N ASN A 40 -18.02 22.58 16.63
CA ASN A 40 -19.25 22.71 15.86
C ASN A 40 -19.52 21.41 15.08
N LEU A 41 -20.77 20.93 15.09
CA LEU A 41 -21.26 19.90 14.19
C LEU A 41 -22.30 20.52 13.25
N THR A 42 -21.94 20.72 11.98
CA THR A 42 -22.84 21.28 10.97
C THR A 42 -22.78 20.42 9.71
N GLU A 43 -23.93 20.00 9.19
CA GLU A 43 -24.02 19.19 7.94
C GLU A 43 -23.14 17.92 7.96
N GLY A 44 -23.01 17.28 9.13
CA GLY A 44 -22.21 16.06 9.31
C GLY A 44 -20.70 16.30 9.42
N ILE A 45 -20.25 17.55 9.38
CA ILE A 45 -18.84 17.94 9.58
C ILE A 45 -18.66 18.34 11.03
N LEU A 46 -17.79 17.62 11.75
CA LEU A 46 -17.30 18.03 13.05
C LEU A 46 -16.05 18.89 12.85
N SER A 47 -16.11 20.13 13.34
CA SER A 47 -14.96 21.01 13.46
C SER A 47 -14.68 21.29 14.94
N ALA A 48 -13.41 21.34 15.31
CA ALA A 48 -12.99 21.65 16.67
C ALA A 48 -11.66 22.40 16.68
N ASP A 49 -11.55 23.36 17.58
CA ASP A 49 -10.33 24.14 17.82
C ASP A 49 -9.73 23.74 19.17
N PHE A 50 -8.41 23.73 19.25
CA PHE A 50 -7.66 23.33 20.43
C PHE A 50 -6.54 24.32 20.72
N PHE A 51 -6.34 24.63 22.00
CA PHE A 51 -5.11 25.27 22.46
C PHE A 51 -4.10 24.21 22.85
N VAL A 52 -2.91 24.31 22.28
CA VAL A 52 -1.80 23.36 22.50
C VAL A 52 -0.57 24.14 22.96
N TYR A 53 0.03 23.71 24.06
CA TYR A 53 1.26 24.32 24.55
C TYR A 53 2.44 23.84 23.69
N ASP A 54 3.18 24.78 23.12
CA ASP A 54 4.20 24.53 22.11
C ASP A 54 5.61 24.55 22.71
N ASP A 55 5.97 23.45 23.38
CA ASP A 55 7.32 23.21 23.90
C ASP A 55 7.93 21.88 23.45
N GLU A 56 7.19 21.10 22.65
CA GLU A 56 7.62 19.81 22.14
C GLU A 56 7.60 19.83 20.61
N ASN A 57 8.70 19.40 20.00
CA ASN A 57 8.76 19.17 18.56
C ASN A 57 8.10 17.81 18.25
N ASP A 58 7.49 17.68 17.06
CA ASP A 58 7.01 16.39 16.56
C ASP A 58 5.87 15.77 17.41
N LYS A 59 4.69 16.39 17.28
CA LYS A 59 3.50 16.11 18.10
C LYS A 59 2.26 15.89 17.25
N SER A 60 1.31 15.12 17.75
CA SER A 60 0.00 14.88 17.13
C SER A 60 -1.11 15.18 18.11
N VAL A 61 -2.18 15.80 17.62
CA VAL A 61 -3.35 16.16 18.44
C VAL A 61 -4.57 15.44 17.91
N PHE A 62 -5.28 14.74 18.80
CA PHE A 62 -6.45 13.95 18.43
C PHE A 62 -7.65 14.25 19.33
N LEU A 63 -8.81 14.45 18.73
CA LEU A 63 -10.10 14.47 19.42
C LEU A 63 -10.78 13.11 19.25
N TYR A 64 -11.02 12.42 20.36
CA TYR A 64 -11.73 11.14 20.39
C TYR A 64 -13.22 11.37 20.66
N TYR A 65 -14.07 10.59 19.98
CA TYR A 65 -15.51 10.64 20.15
C TYR A 65 -16.15 9.25 20.20
N SER A 66 -17.37 9.17 20.71
CA SER A 66 -18.21 7.97 20.59
C SER A 66 -19.15 8.07 19.40
N ASN A 67 -19.47 6.94 18.79
CA ASN A 67 -20.45 6.84 17.73
C ASN A 67 -21.88 7.09 18.26
N ALA A 68 -22.89 7.11 17.39
CA ALA A 68 -24.29 7.35 17.77
C ALA A 68 -24.88 6.28 18.72
N LYS A 69 -24.22 5.13 18.87
CA LYS A 69 -24.58 4.06 19.83
C LYS A 69 -23.87 4.20 21.18
N GLY A 70 -23.01 5.22 21.35
CA GLY A 70 -22.19 5.42 22.54
C GLY A 70 -20.97 4.52 22.60
N GLU A 71 -20.58 3.88 21.50
CA GLU A 71 -19.39 3.02 21.43
C GLU A 71 -18.17 3.85 21.06
N SER A 72 -17.01 3.52 21.64
CA SER A 72 -15.72 4.14 21.32
C SER A 72 -14.81 3.13 20.64
N SER A 73 -14.00 3.63 19.71
CA SER A 73 -13.00 2.85 18.97
C SER A 73 -11.81 3.77 18.64
N PRO A 74 -10.58 3.24 18.51
CA PRO A 74 -9.44 4.00 18.01
C PRO A 74 -9.66 4.69 16.66
N LEU A 75 -10.66 4.24 15.88
CA LEU A 75 -11.03 4.79 14.57
C LEU A 75 -11.93 6.04 14.66
N LEU A 76 -12.49 6.33 15.83
CA LEU A 76 -13.41 7.44 16.05
C LEU A 76 -12.63 8.66 16.56
N THR A 77 -11.80 9.20 15.67
CA THR A 77 -10.88 10.31 15.96
C THR A 77 -10.90 11.38 14.87
N LEU A 78 -10.59 12.61 15.28
CA LEU A 78 -10.20 13.70 14.39
C LEU A 78 -8.77 14.13 14.73
N SER A 79 -7.87 14.12 13.75
CA SER A 79 -6.54 14.71 13.88
C SER A 79 -6.60 16.21 13.62
N ALA A 80 -5.86 16.99 14.41
CA ALA A 80 -5.79 18.44 14.30
C ALA A 80 -4.42 18.91 13.80
N ASP A 81 -4.42 19.96 12.99
CA ASP A 81 -3.21 20.60 12.48
C ASP A 81 -3.02 21.98 13.11
N GLN A 82 -1.76 22.39 13.28
CA GLN A 82 -1.43 23.74 13.76
C GLN A 82 -1.83 24.79 12.72
N VAL A 83 -2.56 25.82 13.15
CA VAL A 83 -3.03 26.90 12.28
C VAL A 83 -2.45 28.27 12.64
N GLU A 84 -2.16 28.54 13.92
CA GLU A 84 -1.70 29.85 14.37
C GLU A 84 -0.87 29.76 15.66
N ASP A 85 0.18 30.58 15.78
CA ASP A 85 0.92 30.79 17.03
C ASP A 85 0.20 31.82 17.91
N LEU A 86 0.03 31.50 19.18
CA LEU A 86 -0.62 32.34 20.19
C LEU A 86 0.41 32.85 21.23
N PRO A 87 0.09 33.91 21.99
CA PRO A 87 0.96 34.39 23.05
C PRO A 87 1.28 33.34 24.12
N ASN A 88 2.41 33.50 24.79
CA ASN A 88 2.88 32.63 25.90
C ASN A 88 3.10 31.16 25.50
N ASN A 89 3.64 30.92 24.31
CA ASN A 89 3.95 29.58 23.76
C ASN A 89 2.72 28.69 23.61
N TRP A 90 1.54 29.26 23.36
CA TRP A 90 0.38 28.49 22.95
C TRP A 90 0.29 28.49 21.43
N THR A 91 -0.37 27.50 20.89
CA THR A 91 -0.68 27.38 19.46
C THR A 91 -2.13 26.96 19.31
N LEU A 92 -2.78 27.49 18.28
CA LEU A 92 -4.10 27.07 17.87
C LEU A 92 -3.95 25.89 16.91
N PHE A 93 -4.64 24.81 17.23
CA PHE A 93 -4.81 23.66 16.37
C PHE A 93 -6.28 23.56 15.96
N THR A 94 -6.54 23.16 14.72
CA THR A 94 -7.90 22.96 14.22
C THR A 94 -8.02 21.58 13.59
N ALA A 95 -9.10 20.88 13.90
CA ALA A 95 -9.54 19.69 13.20
C ALA A 95 -10.89 19.97 12.54
N SER A 96 -11.07 19.51 11.30
CA SER A 96 -12.37 19.56 10.63
C SER A 96 -12.51 18.37 9.71
N ASN A 97 -13.54 17.55 9.92
CA ASN A 97 -13.80 16.44 9.02
C ASN A 97 -15.24 15.91 9.09
N TYR A 98 -15.63 15.17 8.06
CA TYR A 98 -16.90 14.45 8.03
C TYR A 98 -16.91 13.31 9.05
N ILE A 99 -18.00 13.21 9.80
CA ILE A 99 -18.31 12.04 10.59
C ILE A 99 -18.86 10.96 9.66
N PHE A 100 -18.35 9.74 9.80
CA PHE A 100 -18.81 8.63 8.97
C PHE A 100 -20.32 8.41 9.22
N PRO A 101 -21.17 8.50 8.18
CA PRO A 101 -22.63 8.55 8.34
C PRO A 101 -23.18 7.39 9.15
N GLN A 102 -22.68 6.18 8.89
CA GLN A 102 -23.17 4.95 9.48
C GLN A 102 -22.77 4.81 10.96
N SER A 103 -21.66 5.43 11.37
CA SER A 103 -21.22 5.47 12.77
C SER A 103 -21.95 6.60 13.52
N GLY A 104 -22.06 7.78 12.91
CA GLY A 104 -22.56 8.98 13.58
C GLY A 104 -21.67 9.42 14.74
N ILE A 105 -22.15 10.36 15.56
CA ILE A 105 -21.44 10.89 16.73
C ILE A 105 -22.42 11.20 17.85
N ASP A 106 -21.99 10.97 19.09
CA ASP A 106 -22.80 11.23 20.30
C ASP A 106 -22.07 12.08 21.34
N THR A 107 -20.84 11.70 21.71
CA THR A 107 -20.10 12.35 22.81
C THR A 107 -18.65 12.60 22.40
N LEU A 108 -18.13 13.81 22.65
CA LEU A 108 -16.70 14.09 22.66
C LEU A 108 -16.10 13.53 23.95
N LEU A 109 -15.16 12.60 23.83
CA LEU A 109 -14.63 11.84 24.95
C LEU A 109 -13.45 12.56 25.59
N ASN A 110 -12.39 12.75 24.83
CA ASN A 110 -11.18 13.44 25.27
C ASN A 110 -10.40 14.01 24.07
N VAL A 111 -9.48 14.93 24.36
CA VAL A 111 -8.45 15.37 23.42
C VAL A 111 -7.08 14.97 23.96
N THR A 112 -6.22 14.44 23.08
CA THR A 112 -4.85 14.05 23.42
C THR A 112 -3.84 14.86 22.63
N LEU A 113 -2.71 15.16 23.27
CA LEU A 113 -1.46 15.61 22.68
C LEU A 113 -0.44 14.49 22.85
N GLU A 114 -0.07 13.84 21.76
CA GLU A 114 0.93 12.76 21.71
C GLU A 114 2.26 13.33 21.22
N VAL A 115 3.30 13.27 22.05
CA VAL A 115 4.67 13.65 21.67
C VAL A 115 5.40 12.40 21.15
N ARG A 116 6.12 12.51 20.03
CA ARG A 116 6.88 11.39 19.47
C ARG A 116 7.89 10.84 20.49
N ASP A 117 7.77 9.54 20.78
CA ASP A 117 8.58 8.82 21.78
C ASP A 117 8.58 9.48 23.18
N GLY A 118 7.51 10.22 23.48
CA GLY A 118 7.37 11.05 24.67
C GLY A 118 6.05 10.82 25.42
N PRO A 119 5.68 11.73 26.33
CA PRO A 119 4.46 11.63 27.10
C PRO A 119 3.21 11.89 26.23
N VAL A 120 2.08 11.37 26.71
CA VAL A 120 0.75 11.72 26.20
C VAL A 120 0.06 12.60 27.23
N TYR A 121 -0.41 13.78 26.81
CA TYR A 121 -1.21 14.68 27.63
C TYR A 121 -2.66 14.59 27.20
N THR A 122 -3.59 14.56 28.16
CA THR A 122 -5.02 14.34 27.87
C THR A 122 -5.88 15.33 28.64
N GLN A 123 -6.89 15.89 27.96
CA GLN A 123 -8.03 16.54 28.60
C GLN A 123 -9.29 15.68 28.39
N GLU A 124 -9.87 15.20 29.49
CA GLU A 124 -11.19 14.57 29.50
C GLU A 124 -12.28 15.61 29.24
N LEU A 125 -13.20 15.31 28.33
CA LEU A 125 -14.26 16.22 27.88
C LEU A 125 -15.63 15.74 28.36
N ASN A 126 -16.04 14.53 27.95
CA ASN A 126 -17.37 13.97 28.19
C ASN A 126 -18.52 14.93 27.82
N ILE A 127 -18.38 15.61 26.66
CA ILE A 127 -19.33 16.61 26.18
C ILE A 127 -20.27 15.95 25.18
N LYS A 128 -21.59 15.99 25.46
CA LYS A 128 -22.61 15.60 24.47
C LYS A 128 -22.59 16.57 23.30
N VAL A 129 -22.51 16.05 22.09
CA VAL A 129 -22.46 16.87 20.88
C VAL A 129 -23.87 17.41 20.59
N GLU A 130 -24.00 18.72 20.53
CA GLU A 130 -25.22 19.40 20.08
C GLU A 130 -25.10 19.74 18.59
N GLY A 131 -26.11 19.40 17.77
CA GLY A 131 -26.11 19.73 16.33
C GLY A 131 -27.14 18.96 15.51
N ASP A 132 -27.49 19.47 14.31
CA ASP A 132 -28.32 18.76 13.35
C ASP A 132 -27.44 17.81 12.52
N GLY A 133 -27.09 16.67 13.09
CA GLY A 133 -26.53 15.56 12.33
C GLY A 133 -27.57 15.04 11.35
N LYS A 134 -27.81 15.74 10.23
CA LYS A 134 -28.59 15.19 9.12
C LYS A 134 -27.91 13.90 8.70
N GLU A 135 -28.70 12.86 8.51
CA GLU A 135 -28.24 11.65 7.84
C GLU A 135 -27.63 12.09 6.50
N LEU A 136 -26.33 11.88 6.35
CA LEU A 136 -25.67 12.04 5.05
C LEU A 136 -26.34 11.04 4.09
N PRO A 137 -26.46 11.41 2.80
CA PRO A 137 -27.14 10.57 1.83
C PRO A 137 -26.55 9.17 1.79
N GLU A 138 -27.42 8.19 1.60
CA GLU A 138 -27.06 6.78 1.43
C GLU A 138 -25.92 6.65 0.40
N GLN A 139 -24.98 5.73 0.65
CA GLN A 139 -23.81 5.56 -0.21
C GLN A 139 -24.27 5.19 -1.62
N VAL A 140 -24.13 6.12 -2.56
CA VAL A 140 -24.47 5.88 -3.96
C VAL A 140 -23.38 5.02 -4.57
N HIS A 141 -23.73 3.79 -4.96
CA HIS A 141 -22.85 2.93 -5.73
C HIS A 141 -22.81 3.41 -7.19
N PRO A 142 -21.64 3.77 -7.73
CA PRO A 142 -21.53 4.18 -9.12
C PRO A 142 -21.88 3.02 -10.05
N GLU A 143 -22.40 3.36 -11.24
CA GLU A 143 -22.50 2.41 -12.35
C GLU A 143 -21.21 2.50 -13.19
N PRO A 144 -20.74 1.39 -13.79
CA PRO A 144 -19.51 1.41 -14.57
C PRO A 144 -19.68 2.23 -15.85
N SER A 145 -18.65 3.01 -16.19
CA SER A 145 -18.60 3.80 -17.44
C SER A 145 -18.14 2.99 -18.66
N ILE A 146 -17.64 1.77 -18.43
CA ILE A 146 -17.14 0.85 -19.45
C ILE A 146 -17.62 -0.58 -19.16
N HIS A 147 -17.68 -1.41 -20.20
CA HIS A 147 -17.93 -2.85 -20.09
C HIS A 147 -16.89 -3.59 -20.93
N PRO A 148 -15.65 -3.75 -20.42
CA PRO A 148 -14.55 -4.28 -21.21
C PRO A 148 -14.73 -5.78 -21.45
N SER A 149 -14.84 -6.19 -22.72
CA SER A 149 -14.86 -7.60 -23.13
C SER A 149 -14.33 -7.74 -24.55
N GLY A 150 -13.47 -8.74 -24.79
CA GLY A 150 -12.96 -9.05 -26.14
C GLY A 150 -11.88 -8.10 -26.68
N TYR A 151 -11.23 -7.30 -25.82
CA TYR A 151 -10.14 -6.38 -26.19
C TYR A 151 -8.83 -6.82 -25.56
N SER A 152 -8.18 -7.87 -26.08
CA SER A 152 -6.89 -8.35 -25.55
C SER A 152 -5.70 -8.09 -26.48
N ASP A 153 -5.93 -7.95 -27.79
CA ASP A 153 -4.85 -7.96 -28.80
C ASP A 153 -3.80 -6.86 -28.59
N ASP A 154 -4.24 -5.66 -28.20
CA ASP A 154 -3.36 -4.52 -28.00
C ASP A 154 -2.51 -4.65 -26.73
N ILE A 155 -2.98 -5.42 -25.75
CA ILE A 155 -2.26 -5.77 -24.54
C ILE A 155 -1.35 -6.98 -24.79
N ASP A 156 -1.80 -7.94 -25.60
CA ASP A 156 -0.99 -9.08 -26.05
C ASP A 156 0.25 -8.60 -26.83
N GLU A 157 0.10 -7.58 -27.68
CA GLU A 157 1.23 -6.94 -28.36
C GLU A 157 2.13 -6.16 -27.40
N TRP A 158 1.55 -5.36 -26.50
CA TRP A 158 2.32 -4.52 -25.56
C TRP A 158 3.11 -5.34 -24.53
N LEU A 159 2.59 -6.51 -24.15
CA LEU A 159 3.22 -7.47 -23.25
C LEU A 159 3.87 -8.65 -23.99
N ASN A 160 4.17 -8.50 -25.29
CA ASN A 160 4.71 -9.61 -26.07
C ASN A 160 6.17 -9.94 -25.71
N VAL A 161 6.39 -11.05 -25.00
CA VAL A 161 7.71 -11.57 -24.63
C VAL A 161 8.60 -11.98 -25.82
N ASN A 162 8.06 -12.04 -27.04
CA ASN A 162 8.84 -12.33 -28.25
C ASN A 162 9.26 -11.07 -29.03
N SER A 163 8.94 -9.87 -28.53
CA SER A 163 9.29 -8.60 -29.16
C SER A 163 10.16 -7.75 -28.24
N LYS A 164 11.32 -7.32 -28.73
CA LYS A 164 12.21 -6.39 -28.02
C LYS A 164 11.66 -4.95 -27.99
N ASP A 165 10.70 -4.65 -28.85
CA ASP A 165 10.01 -3.35 -28.88
C ASP A 165 8.82 -3.30 -27.92
N SER A 166 8.43 -4.45 -27.35
CA SER A 166 7.33 -4.53 -26.38
C SER A 166 7.64 -3.77 -25.09
N GLN A 167 6.59 -3.35 -24.38
CA GLN A 167 6.77 -2.74 -23.08
C GLN A 167 7.37 -3.71 -22.08
N ILE A 168 6.96 -4.99 -22.09
CA ILE A 168 7.45 -5.92 -21.08
C ILE A 168 8.97 -6.14 -21.18
N TYR A 169 9.53 -6.10 -22.41
CA TYR A 169 10.97 -6.09 -22.61
C TYR A 169 11.61 -4.86 -21.96
N LYS A 170 11.11 -3.67 -22.27
CA LYS A 170 11.65 -2.40 -21.75
C LYS A 170 11.52 -2.29 -20.23
N ALA A 171 10.38 -2.73 -19.67
CA ALA A 171 10.16 -2.77 -18.23
C ALA A 171 11.17 -3.69 -17.53
N LYS A 172 11.41 -4.90 -18.06
CA LYS A 172 12.46 -5.80 -17.54
C LYS A 172 13.82 -5.11 -17.54
N GLN A 173 14.21 -4.49 -18.66
CA GLN A 173 15.49 -3.78 -18.76
C GLN A 173 15.62 -2.66 -17.72
N ARG A 174 14.56 -1.87 -17.51
CA ARG A 174 14.56 -0.76 -16.55
C ARG A 174 14.58 -1.21 -15.09
N VAL A 175 13.94 -2.35 -14.76
CA VAL A 175 14.09 -2.97 -13.43
C VAL A 175 15.55 -3.33 -13.17
N PHE A 176 16.17 -4.10 -14.07
CA PHE A 176 17.57 -4.53 -13.89
C PHE A 176 18.55 -3.36 -13.91
N ALA A 177 18.32 -2.33 -14.74
CA ALA A 177 19.13 -1.12 -14.77
C ALA A 177 19.11 -0.34 -13.45
N ASN A 178 18.06 -0.49 -12.63
CA ASN A 178 17.96 0.14 -11.31
C ASN A 178 18.53 -0.74 -10.18
N ILE A 179 19.11 -1.91 -10.48
CA ILE A 179 19.82 -2.76 -9.51
C ILE A 179 21.33 -2.57 -9.68
N GLY A 180 21.98 -1.98 -8.68
CA GLY A 180 23.39 -1.64 -8.70
C GLY A 180 23.81 -0.75 -9.88
N PRO A 181 23.06 0.32 -10.24
CA PRO A 181 23.46 1.22 -11.32
C PRO A 181 24.82 1.88 -11.05
N GLU A 182 25.39 2.53 -12.06
CA GLU A 182 26.68 3.22 -11.93
C GLU A 182 26.68 4.17 -10.71
N GLY A 183 27.63 3.95 -9.81
CA GLY A 183 27.77 4.73 -8.58
C GLY A 183 26.97 4.22 -7.38
N ALA A 184 26.12 3.20 -7.53
CA ALA A 184 25.48 2.49 -6.43
C ALA A 184 26.27 1.22 -6.04
N VAL A 185 26.10 0.77 -4.80
CA VAL A 185 26.67 -0.52 -4.34
C VAL A 185 25.95 -1.68 -5.06
N PRO A 186 26.69 -2.68 -5.58
CA PRO A 186 26.08 -3.84 -6.24
C PRO A 186 25.05 -4.55 -5.36
N GLY A 187 23.94 -4.99 -5.95
CA GLY A 187 22.83 -5.63 -5.24
C GLY A 187 21.79 -4.65 -4.66
N LEU A 188 22.15 -3.38 -4.41
CA LEU A 188 21.18 -2.37 -3.98
C LEU A 188 20.25 -1.98 -5.14
N VAL A 189 18.97 -1.80 -4.84
CA VAL A 189 17.96 -1.29 -5.78
C VAL A 189 17.74 0.19 -5.52
N ILE A 190 17.90 1.06 -6.51
CA ILE A 190 17.44 2.45 -6.40
C ILE A 190 15.92 2.52 -6.63
N ALA A 191 15.21 3.37 -5.89
CA ALA A 191 13.79 3.59 -6.15
C ALA A 191 13.57 4.23 -7.53
N SER A 192 14.41 5.20 -7.90
CA SER A 192 14.40 5.87 -9.20
C SER A 192 15.76 6.52 -9.49
N PRO A 193 16.15 6.69 -10.77
CA PRO A 193 17.32 7.47 -11.17
C PRO A 193 17.19 9.00 -10.95
N SER A 194 16.06 9.48 -10.42
CA SER A 194 15.83 10.90 -10.13
C SER A 194 16.71 11.42 -8.97
N HIS A 195 17.41 12.53 -9.17
CA HIS A 195 18.35 13.14 -8.20
C HIS A 195 17.89 14.45 -7.56
N GLY A 196 16.63 14.89 -7.76
CA GLY A 196 16.11 16.09 -7.09
C GLY A 196 16.39 17.43 -7.77
N GLU A 197 16.96 17.44 -8.98
CA GLU A 197 17.31 18.66 -9.70
C GLU A 197 16.46 18.85 -10.95
N ASP A 198 15.92 20.06 -11.17
CA ASP A 198 15.14 20.45 -12.36
C ASP A 198 14.05 19.42 -12.76
N THR A 199 14.23 18.73 -13.89
CA THR A 199 13.32 17.70 -14.41
C THR A 199 13.48 16.34 -13.74
N GLU A 200 14.45 16.20 -12.84
CA GLU A 200 14.74 15.01 -12.04
C GLU A 200 14.25 15.13 -10.59
N ASN A 201 13.43 16.14 -10.26
CA ASN A 201 12.74 16.21 -8.98
C ASN A 201 11.58 15.19 -8.95
N PRO A 202 11.36 14.40 -7.88
CA PRO A 202 11.99 14.37 -6.54
C PRO A 202 13.30 13.59 -6.44
N ASP A 203 14.12 13.84 -5.40
CA ASP A 203 15.33 13.05 -5.13
C ASP A 203 14.99 11.66 -4.57
N TYR A 204 15.03 10.65 -5.46
CA TYR A 204 14.68 9.26 -5.18
C TYR A 204 15.85 8.30 -5.47
N PHE A 205 17.07 8.82 -5.65
CA PHE A 205 18.29 8.01 -5.81
C PHE A 205 18.76 7.43 -4.46
N TYR A 206 17.90 6.65 -3.83
CA TYR A 206 18.18 5.93 -2.59
C TYR A 206 17.69 4.49 -2.70
N HIS A 207 18.20 3.66 -1.80
CA HIS A 207 17.78 2.29 -1.63
C HIS A 207 16.76 2.17 -0.50
N TRP A 208 15.50 1.88 -0.83
CA TRP A 208 14.48 1.55 0.17
C TRP A 208 14.39 0.04 0.35
N ILE A 209 14.30 -0.42 1.61
CA ILE A 209 14.27 -1.86 1.91
C ILE A 209 12.99 -2.52 1.37
N ARG A 210 11.84 -1.84 1.46
CA ARG A 210 10.57 -2.32 0.89
C ARG A 210 10.67 -2.47 -0.63
N ASP A 211 11.05 -1.40 -1.33
CA ASP A 211 11.15 -1.36 -2.79
C ASP A 211 12.11 -2.43 -3.31
N ALA A 212 13.26 -2.59 -2.65
CA ALA A 212 14.21 -3.64 -2.96
C ALA A 212 13.65 -5.04 -2.72
N GLY A 213 13.05 -5.28 -1.56
CA GLY A 213 12.43 -6.56 -1.24
C GLY A 213 11.36 -6.97 -2.25
N LEU A 214 10.47 -6.05 -2.64
CA LEU A 214 9.44 -6.28 -3.66
C LEU A 214 10.05 -6.49 -5.05
N THR A 215 11.11 -5.74 -5.39
CA THR A 215 11.85 -5.93 -6.63
C THR A 215 12.48 -7.33 -6.69
N TYR A 216 13.13 -7.77 -5.61
CA TYR A 216 13.70 -9.10 -5.53
C TYR A 216 12.64 -10.21 -5.49
N ASP A 217 11.47 -10.01 -4.88
CA ASP A 217 10.35 -10.96 -5.01
C ASP A 217 9.92 -11.13 -6.48
N SER A 218 9.94 -10.04 -7.24
CA SER A 218 9.67 -10.08 -8.67
C SER A 218 10.74 -10.86 -9.45
N LEU A 219 12.02 -10.65 -9.16
CA LEU A 219 13.12 -11.45 -9.73
C LEU A 219 13.02 -12.93 -9.34
N TYR A 220 12.56 -13.23 -8.12
CA TYR A 220 12.29 -14.60 -7.70
C TYR A 220 11.21 -15.25 -8.58
N LYS A 221 10.16 -14.54 -9.02
CA LYS A 221 9.17 -15.12 -9.95
C LYS A 221 9.82 -15.54 -11.28
N LEU A 222 10.76 -14.75 -11.81
CA LEU A 222 11.56 -15.13 -12.98
C LEU A 222 12.40 -16.37 -12.70
N TYR A 223 13.13 -16.37 -11.58
CA TYR A 223 14.02 -17.46 -11.21
C TYR A 223 13.25 -18.77 -11.04
N LYS A 224 12.13 -18.74 -10.31
CA LYS A 224 11.25 -19.88 -10.09
C LYS A 224 10.77 -20.50 -11.40
N ALA A 225 10.41 -19.67 -12.38
CA ALA A 225 9.93 -20.11 -13.69
C ALA A 225 11.02 -20.76 -14.57
N LEU A 226 12.31 -20.58 -14.28
CA LEU A 226 13.39 -21.24 -15.02
C LEU A 226 13.47 -22.73 -14.64
N PRO A 227 13.69 -23.64 -15.60
CA PRO A 227 13.65 -25.08 -15.32
C PRO A 227 14.81 -25.56 -14.44
N ASN A 228 15.98 -24.93 -14.55
CA ASN A 228 17.19 -25.28 -13.82
C ASN A 228 18.18 -24.09 -13.80
N ARG A 229 19.36 -24.32 -13.22
CA ARG A 229 20.43 -23.32 -13.05
C ARG A 229 21.43 -23.26 -14.20
N ASP A 230 21.26 -24.03 -15.26
CA ASP A 230 22.30 -24.18 -16.30
C ASP A 230 22.33 -23.00 -17.28
N SER A 231 21.27 -22.19 -17.30
CA SER A 231 21.15 -21.03 -18.18
C SER A 231 21.86 -19.79 -17.63
N GLN A 232 22.32 -18.91 -18.51
CA GLN A 232 22.85 -17.60 -18.14
C GLN A 232 21.82 -16.75 -17.39
N ALA A 233 20.55 -16.81 -17.78
CA ALA A 233 19.47 -16.11 -17.09
C ALA A 233 19.35 -16.54 -15.61
N ALA A 234 19.42 -17.85 -15.33
CA ALA A 234 19.38 -18.36 -13.97
C ALA A 234 20.61 -17.87 -13.17
N ARG A 235 21.80 -17.95 -13.75
CA ARG A 235 23.04 -17.51 -13.10
C ARG A 235 23.07 -16.02 -12.83
N GLY A 236 22.62 -15.21 -13.77
CA GLY A 236 22.53 -13.77 -13.60
C GLY A 236 21.58 -13.37 -12.48
N ILE A 237 20.40 -13.99 -12.39
CA ILE A 237 19.49 -13.74 -11.27
C ILE A 237 20.11 -14.20 -9.93
N GLU A 238 20.78 -15.36 -9.90
CA GLU A 238 21.53 -15.80 -8.71
C GLU A 238 22.57 -14.77 -8.27
N ASP A 239 23.33 -14.20 -9.22
CA ASP A 239 24.36 -13.20 -8.95
C ASP A 239 23.77 -11.93 -8.32
N TYR A 240 22.62 -11.44 -8.81
CA TYR A 240 21.92 -10.31 -8.19
C TYR A 240 21.49 -10.62 -6.75
N PHE A 241 20.91 -11.80 -6.49
CA PHE A 241 20.54 -12.19 -5.13
C PHE A 241 21.76 -12.31 -4.20
N ILE A 242 22.88 -12.86 -4.68
CA ILE A 242 24.12 -12.96 -3.90
C ILE A 242 24.66 -11.56 -3.56
N GLN A 243 24.63 -10.62 -4.51
CA GLN A 243 25.02 -9.23 -4.25
C GLN A 243 24.08 -8.56 -3.25
N PHE A 244 22.76 -8.79 -3.35
CA PHE A 244 21.78 -8.26 -2.42
C PHE A 244 21.95 -8.80 -1.00
N ILE A 245 22.25 -10.09 -0.86
CA ILE A 245 22.59 -10.70 0.44
C ILE A 245 23.81 -9.98 1.04
N ALA A 246 24.88 -9.79 0.26
CA ALA A 246 26.07 -9.10 0.73
C ALA A 246 25.78 -7.65 1.16
N ALA A 247 25.05 -6.90 0.34
CA ALA A 247 24.71 -5.51 0.63
C ALA A 247 23.80 -5.40 1.87
N THR A 248 22.84 -6.31 2.03
CA THR A 248 21.97 -6.37 3.22
C THR A 248 22.77 -6.62 4.49
N ILE A 249 23.75 -7.53 4.45
CA ILE A 249 24.60 -7.83 5.60
C ILE A 249 25.37 -6.57 6.04
N ASP A 250 25.84 -5.76 5.08
CA ASP A 250 26.50 -4.48 5.37
C ASP A 250 25.53 -3.47 6.02
N GLU A 251 24.29 -3.36 5.53
CA GLU A 251 23.24 -2.51 6.14
C GLU A 251 22.97 -2.91 7.59
N GLN A 252 22.78 -4.21 7.85
CA GLN A 252 22.49 -4.72 9.20
C GLN A 252 23.65 -4.50 10.19
N LYS A 253 24.87 -4.29 9.68
CA LYS A 253 26.06 -3.98 10.49
C LYS A 253 26.28 -2.49 10.69
N ASP A 254 25.69 -1.63 9.87
CA ASP A 254 25.83 -0.18 10.00
C ASP A 254 25.31 0.30 11.37
N LYS A 255 26.12 1.13 12.02
CA LYS A 255 25.80 1.73 13.32
C LYS A 255 25.30 3.16 13.19
N THR A 256 25.25 3.70 11.97
CA THR A 256 24.78 5.06 11.70
C THR A 256 23.29 5.14 11.38
N ALA A 257 22.64 4.03 11.03
CA ALA A 257 21.19 3.96 10.83
C ALA A 257 20.43 4.38 12.10
N ILE A 258 19.58 5.40 11.96
CA ILE A 258 18.88 6.04 13.10
C ILE A 258 17.89 5.07 13.74
N SER A 259 17.14 4.32 12.92
CA SER A 259 16.18 3.31 13.38
C SER A 259 16.69 1.86 13.24
N GLY A 260 18.00 1.69 13.06
CA GLY A 260 18.64 0.38 12.95
C GLY A 260 18.08 -0.45 11.80
N LEU A 261 17.61 -1.66 12.11
CA LEU A 261 17.15 -2.62 11.09
C LEU A 261 15.85 -2.22 10.39
N ALA A 262 15.07 -1.29 10.96
CA ALA A 262 13.87 -0.75 10.33
C ALA A 262 14.09 0.64 9.72
N GLU A 263 15.34 1.00 9.44
CA GLU A 263 15.64 2.19 8.65
C GLU A 263 15.05 2.02 7.24
N PRO A 264 14.12 2.91 6.83
CA PRO A 264 13.39 2.71 5.57
C PRO A 264 14.31 2.74 4.35
N LYS A 265 15.29 3.67 4.36
CA LYS A 265 16.12 3.97 3.20
C LYS A 265 17.58 4.26 3.51
N TRP A 266 18.41 3.99 2.52
CA TRP A 266 19.86 3.98 2.57
C TRP A 266 20.43 4.77 1.39
N TYR A 267 21.57 5.43 1.61
CA TYR A 267 22.29 6.08 0.53
C TYR A 267 22.86 5.04 -0.43
N ALA A 268 22.38 5.05 -1.68
CA ALA A 268 22.75 4.03 -2.68
C ALA A 268 24.26 3.95 -2.95
N LYS A 269 24.99 5.07 -2.80
CA LYS A 269 26.42 5.16 -3.15
C LYS A 269 27.37 4.49 -2.16
N ASN A 270 27.02 4.48 -0.89
CA ASN A 270 27.91 4.03 0.18
C ASN A 270 27.26 3.07 1.17
N ASN A 271 25.98 2.74 0.96
CA ASN A 271 25.21 1.81 1.78
C ASN A 271 25.17 2.18 3.27
N THR A 272 24.99 3.46 3.58
CA THR A 272 24.83 3.97 4.96
C THR A 272 23.41 4.47 5.20
N GLY A 273 22.93 4.35 6.44
CA GLY A 273 21.57 4.76 6.79
C GLY A 273 21.31 6.25 6.51
N TYR A 274 20.11 6.60 6.08
CA TYR A 274 19.75 7.99 5.80
C TYR A 274 19.70 8.85 7.08
N GLN A 275 20.31 10.03 7.03
CA GLN A 275 20.64 10.80 8.24
C GLN A 275 19.67 11.96 8.56
N LEU A 276 18.71 12.26 7.68
CA LEU A 276 17.78 13.38 7.88
C LEU A 276 16.41 12.92 8.40
N GLY A 277 15.55 13.88 8.75
CA GLY A 277 14.16 13.61 9.16
C GLY A 277 13.41 12.78 8.11
N TRP A 278 12.68 11.77 8.58
CA TRP A 278 11.97 10.79 7.74
C TRP A 278 10.93 10.03 8.56
N GLY A 279 9.93 9.45 7.89
CA GLY A 279 8.93 8.56 8.49
C GLY A 279 9.53 7.19 8.82
N ARG A 280 10.19 7.08 9.99
CA ARG A 280 10.85 5.86 10.49
C ARG A 280 10.36 5.50 11.89
N PRO A 281 10.41 4.22 12.32
CA PRO A 281 10.79 3.01 11.56
C PRO A 281 9.70 2.56 10.56
N GLN A 282 10.05 1.64 9.66
CA GLN A 282 9.11 0.91 8.78
C GLN A 282 9.42 -0.60 8.83
N ASN A 283 8.54 -1.40 9.45
CA ASN A 283 8.82 -2.83 9.69
C ASN A 283 8.34 -3.76 8.57
N ASP A 284 7.69 -3.24 7.53
CA ASP A 284 7.38 -3.99 6.33
C ASP A 284 8.65 -4.33 5.52
N GLY A 285 9.64 -3.42 5.49
CA GLY A 285 10.91 -3.61 4.77
C GLY A 285 11.63 -4.91 5.16
N PRO A 286 12.04 -5.10 6.44
CA PRO A 286 12.68 -6.34 6.88
C PRO A 286 11.83 -7.59 6.62
N ALA A 287 10.50 -7.49 6.71
CA ALA A 287 9.61 -8.62 6.46
C ALA A 287 9.61 -9.04 4.98
N VAL A 288 9.50 -8.07 4.07
CA VAL A 288 9.53 -8.31 2.63
C VAL A 288 10.88 -8.86 2.20
N ARG A 289 11.98 -8.26 2.67
CA ARG A 289 13.34 -8.74 2.39
C ARG A 289 13.54 -10.16 2.88
N ALA A 290 13.14 -10.47 4.10
CA ALA A 290 13.28 -11.81 4.67
C ALA A 290 12.54 -12.87 3.83
N TYR A 291 11.27 -12.65 3.48
CA TYR A 291 10.55 -13.66 2.71
C TYR A 291 11.10 -13.82 1.28
N ALA A 292 11.50 -12.73 0.62
CA ALA A 292 12.05 -12.79 -0.74
C ALA A 292 13.35 -13.62 -0.76
N LEU A 293 14.22 -13.40 0.23
CA LEU A 293 15.45 -14.17 0.38
C LEU A 293 15.18 -15.64 0.74
N ILE A 294 14.26 -15.92 1.67
CA ILE A 294 13.89 -17.31 2.02
C ILE A 294 13.38 -18.06 0.79
N GLU A 295 12.48 -17.46 0.01
CA GLU A 295 11.93 -18.07 -1.20
C GLU A 295 13.01 -18.34 -2.25
N PHE A 296 13.92 -17.38 -2.48
CA PHE A 296 15.07 -17.57 -3.35
C PHE A 296 15.97 -18.71 -2.88
N VAL A 297 16.32 -18.77 -1.59
CA VAL A 297 17.21 -19.81 -1.04
C VAL A 297 16.58 -21.19 -1.18
N LYS A 298 15.27 -21.33 -0.87
CA LYS A 298 14.52 -22.59 -1.07
C LYS A 298 14.61 -23.02 -2.53
N GLU A 299 14.35 -22.09 -3.46
CA GLU A 299 14.33 -22.40 -4.89
C GLU A 299 15.72 -22.70 -5.46
N TYR A 300 16.76 -21.99 -5.01
CA TYR A 300 18.14 -22.25 -5.37
C TYR A 300 18.52 -23.71 -5.04
N ILE A 301 18.15 -24.16 -3.85
CA ILE A 301 18.38 -25.56 -3.40
C ILE A 301 17.56 -26.53 -4.25
N ASN A 302 16.27 -26.26 -4.47
CA ASN A 302 15.39 -27.11 -5.28
C ASN A 302 15.91 -27.32 -6.71
N LYS A 303 16.54 -26.30 -7.30
CA LYS A 303 17.15 -26.38 -8.64
C LYS A 303 18.57 -26.99 -8.64
N GLY A 304 19.02 -27.60 -7.56
CA GLY A 304 20.33 -28.27 -7.47
C GLY A 304 21.48 -27.35 -7.06
N GLY A 305 21.18 -26.24 -6.40
CA GLY A 305 22.12 -25.36 -5.69
C GLY A 305 22.96 -26.08 -4.64
N ASP A 306 24.16 -25.55 -4.37
CA ASP A 306 24.91 -25.98 -3.17
C ASP A 306 24.18 -25.47 -1.92
N ARG A 307 23.48 -26.40 -1.27
CA ARG A 307 22.69 -26.15 -0.07
C ARG A 307 23.51 -25.53 1.06
N ASN A 308 24.72 -26.02 1.32
CA ASN A 308 25.49 -25.55 2.46
C ASN A 308 25.99 -24.13 2.18
N TYR A 309 26.52 -23.90 0.99
CA TYR A 309 26.96 -22.58 0.57
C TYR A 309 25.87 -21.50 0.73
N ILE A 310 24.68 -21.74 0.20
CA ILE A 310 23.63 -20.71 0.21
C ILE A 310 23.04 -20.48 1.60
N ILE A 311 22.95 -21.53 2.44
CA ILE A 311 22.50 -21.39 3.82
C ILE A 311 23.53 -20.62 4.64
N ASP A 312 24.82 -20.96 4.51
CA ASP A 312 25.91 -20.27 5.20
C ASP A 312 25.98 -18.79 4.79
N LEU A 313 25.63 -18.48 3.54
CA LEU A 313 25.62 -17.12 3.01
C LEU A 313 24.46 -16.25 3.51
N ALA A 314 23.27 -16.83 3.69
CA ALA A 314 22.02 -16.06 3.82
C ALA A 314 21.26 -16.25 5.13
N TRP A 315 21.42 -17.38 5.82
CA TRP A 315 20.56 -17.70 6.97
C TRP A 315 20.89 -16.90 8.22
N GLU A 316 22.09 -17.08 8.79
CA GLU A 316 22.48 -16.42 10.04
C GLU A 316 22.47 -14.90 9.89
N GLU A 317 22.97 -14.42 8.76
CA GLU A 317 22.79 -13.06 8.26
C GLU A 317 22.51 -13.17 6.74
N PRO A 318 21.53 -12.44 6.17
CA PRO A 318 20.68 -11.45 6.83
C PRO A 318 19.32 -11.97 7.32
N ILE A 319 18.88 -13.18 6.90
CA ILE A 319 17.49 -13.64 7.09
C ILE A 319 17.11 -13.70 8.58
N LYS A 320 17.92 -14.38 9.39
CA LYS A 320 17.64 -14.56 10.82
C LYS A 320 17.67 -13.24 11.58
N VAL A 321 18.53 -12.29 11.19
CA VAL A 321 18.61 -10.95 11.78
C VAL A 321 17.30 -10.18 11.57
N ASP A 322 16.74 -10.21 10.35
CA ASP A 322 15.45 -9.57 10.07
C ASP A 322 14.31 -10.25 10.86
N LEU A 323 14.23 -11.59 10.86
CA LEU A 323 13.19 -12.32 11.59
C LEU A 323 13.24 -12.08 13.11
N ASP A 324 14.44 -12.12 13.71
CA ASP A 324 14.62 -11.89 15.15
C ASP A 324 14.35 -10.43 15.54
N TYR A 325 14.55 -9.48 14.62
CA TYR A 325 14.15 -8.10 14.80
C TYR A 325 12.62 -7.96 14.78
N LEU A 326 11.96 -8.50 13.75
CA LEU A 326 10.50 -8.43 13.64
C LEU A 326 9.82 -9.07 14.83
N GLN A 327 10.32 -10.21 15.30
CA GLN A 327 9.78 -10.90 16.47
C GLN A 327 9.71 -10.00 17.71
N LYS A 328 10.68 -9.09 17.87
CA LYS A 328 10.76 -8.16 19.00
C LYS A 328 9.92 -6.89 18.80
N ASN A 329 9.57 -6.54 17.56
CA ASN A 329 9.05 -5.21 17.22
C ASN A 329 7.69 -5.23 16.50
N TRP A 330 7.13 -6.39 16.14
CA TRP A 330 5.87 -6.46 15.38
C TRP A 330 4.67 -5.82 16.12
N THR A 331 4.73 -5.71 17.46
CA THR A 331 3.71 -5.05 18.28
C THR A 331 3.88 -3.53 18.39
N GLU A 332 4.98 -2.97 17.91
CA GLU A 332 5.27 -1.54 18.00
C GLU A 332 4.61 -0.77 16.84
N LYS A 333 4.23 0.50 17.08
CA LYS A 333 3.76 1.38 16.01
C LYS A 333 4.92 1.75 15.07
N ASP A 334 4.67 1.71 13.77
CA ASP A 334 5.62 2.06 12.71
C ASP A 334 4.93 2.85 11.58
N PHE A 335 5.71 3.34 10.62
CA PHE A 335 5.17 4.07 9.46
C PHE A 335 4.59 3.10 8.42
N ASP A 336 3.56 3.57 7.70
CA ASP A 336 2.95 2.82 6.60
C ASP A 336 3.87 2.74 5.37
N ALA A 337 3.47 1.94 4.37
CA ALA A 337 4.19 1.79 3.11
C ALA A 337 4.37 3.11 2.32
N TRP A 338 3.62 4.15 2.71
CA TRP A 338 3.68 5.50 2.15
C TRP A 338 4.52 6.48 2.96
N GLU A 339 5.10 6.01 4.07
CA GLU A 339 6.06 6.76 4.91
C GLU A 339 5.44 7.97 5.62
N GLU A 340 4.12 7.98 5.78
CA GLU A 340 3.34 9.14 6.21
C GLU A 340 2.75 8.95 7.60
N THR A 341 2.17 7.78 7.88
CA THR A 341 1.33 7.56 9.05
C THR A 341 1.96 6.57 10.02
N ARG A 342 2.20 6.98 11.27
CA ARG A 342 2.69 6.09 12.32
C ARG A 342 1.55 5.41 13.09
N SER A 343 1.36 4.10 12.92
CA SER A 343 0.26 3.32 13.52
C SER A 343 0.54 1.80 13.41
N HIS A 344 -0.49 0.96 13.57
CA HIS A 344 -0.49 -0.44 13.13
C HIS A 344 -1.15 -0.55 11.76
N HIS A 345 -0.46 -1.14 10.79
CA HIS A 345 -0.89 -1.20 9.40
C HIS A 345 -1.16 -2.62 8.93
N PHE A 346 -2.24 -2.80 8.15
CA PHE A 346 -2.62 -4.10 7.60
C PHE A 346 -1.52 -4.68 6.72
N PHE A 347 -0.97 -3.88 5.79
CA PHE A 347 0.12 -4.28 4.90
C PHE A 347 1.32 -4.84 5.70
N ASN A 348 1.83 -4.05 6.65
CA ASN A 348 2.99 -4.42 7.48
C ASN A 348 2.70 -5.73 8.23
N SER A 349 1.50 -5.85 8.83
CA SER A 349 1.11 -7.03 9.61
C SER A 349 1.06 -8.31 8.76
N VAL A 350 0.49 -8.26 7.54
CA VAL A 350 0.37 -9.46 6.70
C VAL A 350 1.71 -9.90 6.11
N VAL A 351 2.60 -8.95 5.73
CA VAL A 351 3.94 -9.32 5.25
C VAL A 351 4.82 -9.84 6.38
N GLN A 352 4.67 -9.33 7.60
CA GLN A 352 5.33 -9.88 8.81
C GLN A 352 4.87 -11.31 9.10
N LYS A 353 3.55 -11.57 9.07
CA LYS A 353 3.02 -12.94 9.19
C LYS A 353 3.65 -13.86 8.13
N LYS A 354 3.69 -13.43 6.86
CA LYS A 354 4.30 -14.20 5.77
C LYS A 354 5.77 -14.50 6.04
N ALA A 355 6.55 -13.51 6.49
CA ALA A 355 7.96 -13.70 6.83
C ALA A 355 8.15 -14.73 7.96
N PHE A 356 7.34 -14.67 9.02
CA PHE A 356 7.41 -15.65 10.12
C PHE A 356 7.03 -17.07 9.69
N VAL A 357 5.97 -17.23 8.89
CA VAL A 357 5.55 -18.55 8.38
C VAL A 357 6.66 -19.17 7.53
N LEU A 358 7.22 -18.42 6.58
CA LEU A 358 8.28 -18.91 5.72
C LEU A 358 9.59 -19.15 6.49
N GLY A 359 9.89 -18.32 7.50
CA GLY A 359 11.01 -18.53 8.42
C GLY A 359 10.87 -19.81 9.24
N ALA A 360 9.67 -20.10 9.75
CA ALA A 360 9.37 -21.32 10.48
C ALA A 360 9.51 -22.57 9.57
N GLU A 361 8.91 -22.53 8.39
CA GLU A 361 9.06 -23.58 7.38
C GLU A 361 10.53 -23.85 7.08
N PHE A 362 11.31 -22.80 6.79
CA PHE A 362 12.72 -22.93 6.46
C PHE A 362 13.54 -23.55 7.61
N ALA A 363 13.34 -23.05 8.83
CA ALA A 363 13.99 -23.59 10.03
C ALA A 363 13.70 -25.09 10.22
N SER A 364 12.45 -25.52 10.00
CA SER A 364 12.05 -26.91 10.17
C SER A 364 12.52 -27.83 9.04
N GLU A 365 12.35 -27.42 7.79
CA GLU A 365 12.56 -28.26 6.60
C GLU A 365 14.02 -28.30 6.18
N TYR A 366 14.69 -27.14 6.22
CA TYR A 366 16.04 -26.98 5.71
C TYR A 366 17.04 -27.08 6.84
N LEU A 367 16.81 -26.49 8.02
CA LEU A 367 17.85 -26.43 9.07
C LEU A 367 17.72 -27.49 10.15
N ARG A 368 16.52 -28.09 10.32
CA ARG A 368 16.18 -28.93 11.47
C ARG A 368 16.32 -28.20 12.81
N ASP A 369 16.14 -26.87 12.80
CA ASP A 369 16.14 -26.03 13.99
C ASP A 369 14.72 -25.93 14.57
N VAL A 370 14.47 -26.78 15.58
CA VAL A 370 13.18 -26.83 16.29
C VAL A 370 12.93 -25.56 17.10
N SER A 371 13.97 -24.87 17.56
CA SER A 371 13.83 -23.67 18.38
C SER A 371 13.30 -22.51 17.54
N SER A 372 13.97 -22.23 16.42
CA SER A 372 13.52 -21.16 15.49
C SER A 372 12.17 -21.49 14.87
N TYR A 373 11.92 -22.75 14.50
CA TYR A 373 10.60 -23.18 14.01
C TYR A 373 9.46 -22.85 14.99
N ARG A 374 9.62 -23.19 16.27
CA ARG A 374 8.58 -22.90 17.29
C ARG A 374 8.42 -21.40 17.47
N SER A 375 9.52 -20.68 17.59
CA SER A 375 9.51 -19.25 17.90
C SER A 375 8.84 -18.42 16.79
N TYR A 376 9.15 -18.70 15.53
CA TYR A 376 8.53 -18.01 14.40
C TYR A 376 7.08 -18.47 14.17
N SER A 377 6.75 -19.75 14.39
CA SER A 377 5.35 -20.22 14.37
C SER A 377 4.49 -19.48 15.41
N GLU A 378 4.97 -19.35 16.65
CA GLU A 378 4.27 -18.60 17.71
C GLU A 378 4.09 -17.12 17.34
N SER A 379 5.09 -16.51 16.70
CA SER A 379 5.01 -15.12 16.23
C SER A 379 3.99 -14.96 15.09
N ALA A 380 3.97 -15.89 14.14
CA ALA A 380 2.99 -15.90 13.05
C ALA A 380 1.55 -16.05 13.58
N GLU A 381 1.33 -16.95 14.54
CA GLU A 381 0.03 -17.14 15.20
C GLU A 381 -0.41 -15.88 15.95
N ALA A 382 0.50 -15.22 16.67
CA ALA A 382 0.22 -14.00 17.41
C ALA A 382 -0.15 -12.83 16.49
N VAL A 383 0.58 -12.62 15.40
CA VAL A 383 0.23 -11.61 14.37
C VAL A 383 -1.11 -11.96 13.74
N ASN A 384 -1.33 -13.23 13.36
CA ASN A 384 -2.59 -13.66 12.75
C ASN A 384 -3.81 -13.37 13.64
N ALA A 385 -3.66 -13.51 14.97
CA ALA A 385 -4.72 -13.23 15.93
C ALA A 385 -5.15 -11.74 15.97
N THR A 386 -4.31 -10.81 15.50
CA THR A 386 -4.65 -9.38 15.45
C THR A 386 -5.30 -8.95 14.14
N LEU A 387 -5.15 -9.72 13.05
CA LEU A 387 -5.56 -9.29 11.71
C LEU A 387 -7.07 -9.04 11.58
N ALA A 388 -7.90 -9.73 12.39
CA ALA A 388 -9.34 -9.51 12.41
C ALA A 388 -9.73 -8.08 12.85
N ASN A 389 -8.86 -7.37 13.57
CA ASN A 389 -9.09 -5.98 13.98
C ASN A 389 -9.17 -5.02 12.80
N TYR A 390 -8.57 -5.37 11.65
CA TYR A 390 -8.65 -4.55 10.44
C TYR A 390 -9.99 -4.70 9.72
N LEU A 391 -10.87 -5.62 10.10
CA LEU A 391 -12.21 -5.70 9.52
C LEU A 391 -13.11 -4.60 10.11
N SER A 392 -13.68 -3.77 9.25
CA SER A 392 -14.65 -2.75 9.65
C SER A 392 -16.05 -3.06 9.11
N PRO A 393 -16.93 -3.70 9.91
CA PRO A 393 -18.33 -3.93 9.54
C PRO A 393 -19.13 -2.66 9.27
N GLU A 394 -18.81 -1.56 9.93
CA GLU A 394 -19.49 -0.29 9.69
C GLU A 394 -19.17 0.27 8.30
N ARG A 395 -17.91 0.13 7.86
CA ARG A 395 -17.42 0.66 6.59
C ARG A 395 -17.46 -0.36 5.46
N ASN A 396 -17.73 -1.63 5.77
CA ASN A 396 -17.68 -2.77 4.85
C ASN A 396 -16.33 -2.93 4.14
N ILE A 397 -15.22 -2.58 4.78
CA ILE A 397 -13.86 -2.68 4.19
C ILE A 397 -12.87 -3.30 5.17
N ILE A 398 -11.74 -3.72 4.63
CA ILE A 398 -10.50 -3.96 5.37
C ILE A 398 -9.80 -2.62 5.53
N LEU A 399 -9.57 -2.21 6.77
CA LEU A 399 -8.87 -0.99 7.14
C LEU A 399 -7.39 -1.12 6.80
N ASN A 400 -6.81 -0.06 6.24
CA ASN A 400 -5.37 0.00 6.03
C ASN A 400 -4.59 0.15 7.35
N THR A 401 -5.19 0.79 8.36
CA THR A 401 -4.61 1.06 9.67
C THR A 401 -5.63 0.87 10.79
N TYR A 402 -5.20 0.32 11.94
CA TYR A 402 -6.01 0.17 13.14
C TYR A 402 -5.52 1.15 14.22
N GLY A 403 -5.85 2.43 14.02
CA GLY A 403 -5.48 3.53 14.90
C GLY A 403 -6.12 4.85 14.48
N PRO A 404 -5.79 5.94 15.18
CA PRO A 404 -6.29 7.27 14.83
C PRO A 404 -5.99 7.61 13.37
N ALA A 405 -6.97 8.22 12.68
CA ALA A 405 -6.76 8.69 11.33
C ALA A 405 -5.82 9.90 11.36
N LEU A 406 -4.62 9.75 10.81
CA LEU A 406 -3.65 10.82 10.61
C LEU A 406 -3.81 11.41 9.20
N HIS A 407 -3.39 12.67 9.03
CA HIS A 407 -3.37 13.38 7.74
C HIS A 407 -4.71 13.32 6.99
N ALA A 408 -5.82 13.41 7.72
CA ALA A 408 -7.18 13.34 7.19
C ALA A 408 -7.55 12.06 6.41
N LYS A 409 -6.78 10.96 6.55
CA LYS A 409 -6.99 9.65 5.90
C LYS A 409 -8.17 8.86 6.50
N ILE A 410 -9.35 9.48 6.51
CA ILE A 410 -10.53 9.00 7.24
C ILE A 410 -11.41 8.01 6.46
N SER A 411 -11.18 7.86 5.15
CA SER A 411 -11.84 6.83 4.34
C SER A 411 -11.36 5.44 4.71
N TYR A 412 -10.09 5.31 5.13
CA TYR A 412 -9.35 4.06 5.28
C TYR A 412 -9.26 3.23 3.98
N LYS A 413 -9.59 3.84 2.83
CA LYS A 413 -9.54 3.21 1.50
C LYS A 413 -8.16 3.41 0.91
N ASP A 414 -7.34 2.38 0.94
CA ASP A 414 -5.92 2.50 0.59
C ASP A 414 -5.45 1.29 -0.24
N LEU A 415 -4.61 1.58 -1.23
CA LEU A 415 -3.95 0.58 -2.06
C LEU A 415 -3.07 -0.37 -1.25
N SER A 416 -2.48 0.08 -0.14
CA SER A 416 -1.65 -0.74 0.76
C SER A 416 -2.40 -1.97 1.28
N THR A 417 -3.73 -1.89 1.44
CA THR A 417 -4.55 -3.05 1.78
C THR A 417 -4.56 -4.10 0.67
N ILE A 418 -4.65 -3.65 -0.58
CA ILE A 418 -4.63 -4.50 -1.78
C ILE A 418 -3.23 -5.08 -2.00
N LEU A 419 -2.19 -4.27 -1.81
CA LEU A 419 -0.79 -4.74 -1.79
C LEU A 419 -0.57 -5.80 -0.70
N GLY A 420 -1.22 -5.66 0.46
CA GLY A 420 -1.18 -6.65 1.53
C GLY A 420 -1.80 -7.98 1.10
N ILE A 421 -2.94 -7.93 0.42
CA ILE A 421 -3.62 -9.11 -0.14
C ILE A 421 -2.75 -9.77 -1.21
N THR A 422 -2.15 -9.02 -2.14
CA THR A 422 -1.39 -9.61 -3.25
C THR A 422 0.00 -10.10 -2.85
N ASN A 423 0.68 -9.42 -1.90
CA ASN A 423 2.05 -9.75 -1.51
C ASN A 423 2.14 -10.61 -0.24
N GLY A 424 1.14 -10.54 0.64
CA GLY A 424 1.14 -11.19 1.96
C GLY A 424 0.35 -12.50 2.04
N TYR A 425 -0.44 -12.85 1.03
CA TYR A 425 -1.30 -14.03 1.10
C TYR A 425 -0.52 -15.35 1.07
N LEU A 426 -0.87 -16.26 1.98
CA LEU A 426 -0.19 -17.54 2.21
C LEU A 426 -0.95 -18.75 1.65
N GLY A 427 -2.11 -18.55 1.01
CA GLY A 427 -2.97 -19.67 0.58
C GLY A 427 -3.74 -20.33 1.73
N ASP A 428 -3.81 -19.71 2.90
CA ASP A 428 -4.42 -20.25 4.13
C ASP A 428 -5.90 -19.85 4.33
N GLY A 429 -6.49 -19.15 3.36
CA GLY A 429 -7.86 -18.65 3.40
C GLY A 429 -8.08 -17.36 4.21
N ILE A 430 -7.05 -16.84 4.88
CA ILE A 430 -7.13 -15.62 5.69
C ILE A 430 -6.82 -14.41 4.79
N PHE A 431 -7.83 -13.55 4.57
CA PHE A 431 -7.76 -12.44 3.60
C PHE A 431 -7.42 -12.89 2.17
N ALA A 432 -7.92 -14.06 1.76
CA ALA A 432 -7.82 -14.51 0.37
C ALA A 432 -8.33 -13.43 -0.60
N ALA A 433 -7.74 -13.33 -1.79
CA ALA A 433 -8.14 -12.33 -2.78
C ALA A 433 -9.63 -12.48 -3.16
N THR A 434 -10.15 -13.71 -3.20
CA THR A 434 -11.56 -14.01 -3.51
C THR A 434 -12.53 -13.88 -2.33
N ASN A 435 -12.06 -13.53 -1.13
CA ASN A 435 -12.93 -13.31 0.03
C ASN A 435 -13.79 -12.04 -0.16
N ASP A 436 -15.02 -12.05 0.36
CA ASP A 436 -15.96 -10.93 0.24
C ASP A 436 -15.42 -9.57 0.75
N TRP A 437 -14.65 -9.58 1.84
CA TRP A 437 -14.02 -8.36 2.37
C TRP A 437 -12.97 -7.81 1.41
N SER A 438 -12.18 -8.68 0.78
CA SER A 438 -11.19 -8.31 -0.21
C SER A 438 -11.86 -7.73 -1.46
N LEU A 439 -12.86 -8.44 -2.01
CA LEU A 439 -13.63 -8.00 -3.18
C LEU A 439 -14.30 -6.64 -2.94
N ARG A 440 -14.93 -6.46 -1.78
CA ARG A 440 -15.57 -5.20 -1.40
C ARG A 440 -14.54 -4.08 -1.23
N THR A 441 -13.40 -4.35 -0.59
CA THR A 441 -12.34 -3.35 -0.39
C THR A 441 -11.74 -2.89 -1.71
N VAL A 442 -11.47 -3.81 -2.64
CA VAL A 442 -10.96 -3.47 -3.98
C VAL A 442 -11.98 -2.63 -4.76
N TYR A 443 -13.27 -2.99 -4.71
CA TYR A 443 -14.32 -2.17 -5.30
C TYR A 443 -14.36 -0.76 -4.72
N GLU A 444 -14.36 -0.63 -3.39
CA GLU A 444 -14.42 0.67 -2.71
C GLU A 444 -13.20 1.55 -2.99
N HIS A 445 -12.02 0.96 -3.09
CA HIS A 445 -10.78 1.66 -3.44
C HIS A 445 -10.75 2.06 -4.92
N ALA A 446 -11.04 1.14 -5.85
CA ALA A 446 -10.99 1.44 -7.27
C ALA A 446 -12.02 2.51 -7.69
N THR A 447 -13.24 2.44 -7.14
CA THR A 447 -14.32 3.36 -7.51
C THR A 447 -14.25 4.72 -6.80
N THR A 448 -13.53 4.85 -5.69
CA THR A 448 -13.44 6.14 -4.98
C THR A 448 -12.73 7.22 -5.80
N PHE A 449 -11.93 6.85 -6.80
CA PHE A 449 -11.19 7.78 -7.64
C PHE A 449 -11.99 8.37 -8.81
N LEU A 450 -13.17 7.84 -9.11
CA LEU A 450 -14.05 8.33 -10.19
C LEU A 450 -14.36 9.83 -10.04
N ASP A 451 -14.55 10.29 -8.80
CA ASP A 451 -14.82 11.69 -8.45
C ASP A 451 -13.58 12.49 -8.05
N VAL A 452 -12.41 11.83 -7.92
CA VAL A 452 -11.15 12.45 -7.45
C VAL A 452 -10.26 12.84 -8.62
N PHE A 453 -10.20 12.01 -9.66
CA PHE A 453 -9.34 12.22 -10.82
C PHE A 453 -10.16 12.59 -12.06
N PRO A 454 -10.06 13.84 -12.56
CA PRO A 454 -10.74 14.23 -13.79
C PRO A 454 -10.42 13.34 -15.00
N VAL A 455 -9.22 12.77 -15.09
CA VAL A 455 -8.84 11.78 -16.11
C VAL A 455 -9.69 10.51 -16.14
N SER A 456 -10.43 10.20 -15.06
CA SER A 456 -11.41 9.10 -15.04
C SER A 456 -12.57 9.28 -16.04
N ASN A 457 -12.75 10.48 -16.60
CA ASN A 457 -13.72 10.74 -17.67
C ASN A 457 -13.22 10.28 -19.05
N THR A 458 -11.94 9.98 -19.20
CA THR A 458 -11.38 9.41 -20.44
C THR A 458 -11.58 7.90 -20.41
N THR A 459 -12.65 7.43 -21.03
CA THR A 459 -13.09 6.02 -20.96
C THR A 459 -12.64 5.16 -22.14
N THR A 460 -12.05 5.76 -23.16
CA THR A 460 -11.52 5.05 -24.33
C THR A 460 -10.22 5.66 -24.83
N ASP A 461 -9.36 4.85 -25.45
CA ASP A 461 -8.21 5.32 -26.20
C ASP A 461 -8.57 5.81 -27.61
N GLU A 462 -7.54 6.14 -28.41
CA GLU A 462 -7.69 6.67 -29.78
C GLU A 462 -8.40 5.68 -30.73
N GLU A 463 -8.27 4.38 -30.50
CA GLU A 463 -8.93 3.32 -31.26
C GLU A 463 -10.32 2.94 -30.70
N GLY A 464 -10.80 3.62 -29.65
CA GLY A 464 -12.08 3.36 -29.02
C GLY A 464 -12.09 2.15 -28.08
N ARG A 465 -10.92 1.64 -27.68
CA ARG A 465 -10.80 0.53 -26.73
C ARG A 465 -10.97 1.05 -25.30
N PRO A 466 -11.62 0.29 -24.39
CA PRO A 466 -11.98 0.78 -23.06
C PRO A 466 -10.77 1.00 -22.16
N LEU A 467 -10.77 2.12 -21.43
CA LEU A 467 -9.80 2.49 -20.40
C LEU A 467 -10.46 2.41 -19.03
N ALA A 468 -9.87 1.64 -18.12
CA ALA A 468 -10.35 1.60 -16.74
C ALA A 468 -10.02 2.92 -16.02
N PRO A 469 -10.85 3.38 -15.07
CA PRO A 469 -10.57 4.57 -14.29
C PRO A 469 -9.21 4.49 -13.58
N PRO A 470 -8.34 5.50 -13.71
CA PRO A 470 -7.09 5.60 -12.96
C PRO A 470 -7.26 5.46 -11.44
N THR A 471 -6.29 4.82 -10.78
CA THR A 471 -6.26 4.64 -9.32
C THR A 471 -4.97 5.21 -8.72
N GLY A 472 -5.03 5.62 -7.44
CA GLY A 472 -3.91 6.20 -6.69
C GLY A 472 -3.61 5.44 -5.40
N ARG A 473 -2.98 6.10 -4.42
CA ARG A 473 -2.67 5.52 -3.10
C ARG A 473 -3.92 5.45 -2.21
N TYR A 474 -4.57 6.59 -1.98
CA TYR A 474 -5.81 6.75 -1.20
C TYR A 474 -6.50 8.08 -1.63
N PRO A 475 -7.82 8.25 -1.44
CA PRO A 475 -8.56 9.37 -2.04
C PRO A 475 -8.27 10.73 -1.40
N GLU A 476 -7.79 10.77 -0.16
CA GLU A 476 -7.39 12.00 0.54
C GLU A 476 -5.93 12.41 0.29
N ASP A 477 -5.23 11.68 -0.58
CA ASP A 477 -3.84 11.94 -0.89
C ASP A 477 -3.63 13.37 -1.40
N VAL A 478 -2.59 14.02 -0.89
CA VAL A 478 -2.16 15.37 -1.23
C VAL A 478 -0.77 15.41 -1.85
N TYR A 479 -0.05 14.29 -1.93
CA TYR A 479 1.27 14.24 -2.53
C TYR A 479 1.18 14.21 -4.06
N ASN A 480 1.73 15.24 -4.71
CA ASN A 480 1.67 15.39 -6.16
C ASN A 480 2.92 14.87 -6.90
N GLY A 481 3.81 14.17 -6.20
CA GLY A 481 5.08 13.66 -6.73
C GLY A 481 6.29 14.56 -6.42
N THR A 482 6.09 15.83 -6.03
CA THR A 482 7.19 16.74 -5.66
C THR A 482 6.89 17.64 -4.45
N GLY A 483 5.64 17.64 -3.98
CA GLY A 483 5.19 18.40 -2.82
C GLY A 483 3.74 18.08 -2.47
N THR A 484 3.14 18.89 -1.59
CA THR A 484 1.83 18.63 -0.96
C THR A 484 0.77 19.61 -1.48
N GLN A 485 -0.10 19.15 -2.38
CA GLN A 485 -1.26 19.89 -2.92
C GLN A 485 -2.47 18.96 -3.13
N GLU A 486 -2.41 18.12 -4.16
CA GLU A 486 -3.44 17.12 -4.52
C GLU A 486 -2.74 15.87 -5.04
N GLY A 487 -3.20 14.70 -4.60
CA GLY A 487 -2.70 13.41 -5.06
C GLY A 487 -3.05 13.10 -6.50
N ASN A 488 -2.23 12.27 -7.14
CA ASN A 488 -2.44 11.83 -8.52
C ASN A 488 -2.68 10.31 -8.60
N PRO A 489 -3.11 9.81 -9.77
CA PRO A 489 -2.94 8.42 -10.13
C PRO A 489 -1.48 7.94 -10.08
N TRP A 490 -1.30 6.66 -9.74
CA TRP A 490 0.00 6.00 -9.70
C TRP A 490 0.01 4.82 -10.67
N PHE A 491 1.10 4.65 -11.42
CA PHE A 491 1.23 3.52 -12.35
C PHE A 491 1.17 2.18 -11.60
N LEU A 492 1.89 2.07 -10.48
CA LEU A 492 1.88 0.86 -9.66
C LEU A 492 0.48 0.56 -9.11
N SER A 493 -0.35 1.58 -8.84
CA SER A 493 -1.72 1.37 -8.37
C SER A 493 -2.56 0.67 -9.42
N SER A 494 -2.57 1.19 -10.65
CA SER A 494 -3.32 0.57 -11.74
C SER A 494 -2.79 -0.83 -12.11
N ASN A 495 -1.47 -1.05 -12.03
CA ASN A 495 -0.87 -2.37 -12.19
C ASN A 495 -1.33 -3.36 -11.10
N THR A 496 -1.33 -2.95 -9.83
CA THR A 496 -1.77 -3.80 -8.71
C THR A 496 -3.25 -4.15 -8.78
N ILE A 497 -4.10 -3.21 -9.23
CA ILE A 497 -5.52 -3.53 -9.47
C ILE A 497 -5.66 -4.54 -10.61
N ALA A 498 -4.93 -4.36 -11.72
CA ALA A 498 -4.93 -5.33 -12.81
C ALA A 498 -4.46 -6.72 -12.34
N GLU A 499 -3.35 -6.78 -11.60
CA GLU A 499 -2.84 -8.00 -10.98
C GLU A 499 -3.91 -8.69 -10.14
N TYR A 500 -4.61 -7.95 -9.27
CA TYR A 500 -5.68 -8.48 -8.43
C TYR A 500 -6.80 -9.12 -9.26
N PHE A 501 -7.24 -8.47 -10.35
CA PHE A 501 -8.24 -9.04 -11.26
C PHE A 501 -7.80 -10.37 -11.87
N PHE A 502 -6.55 -10.46 -12.33
CA PHE A 502 -6.02 -11.71 -12.88
C PHE A 502 -5.84 -12.79 -11.81
N LEU A 503 -5.45 -12.40 -10.59
CA LEU A 503 -5.31 -13.31 -9.45
C LEU A 503 -6.66 -13.96 -9.10
N ILE A 504 -7.72 -13.16 -8.92
CA ILE A 504 -9.05 -13.72 -8.58
C ILE A 504 -9.62 -14.57 -9.72
N VAL A 505 -9.32 -14.25 -10.98
CA VAL A 505 -9.71 -15.09 -12.12
C VAL A 505 -9.12 -16.48 -11.99
N LYS A 506 -7.81 -16.57 -11.72
CA LYS A 506 -7.14 -17.85 -11.53
C LYS A 506 -7.72 -18.63 -10.34
N ASP A 507 -7.91 -17.96 -9.21
CA ASP A 507 -8.48 -18.57 -8.00
C ASP A 507 -9.89 -19.11 -8.23
N PHE A 508 -10.76 -18.35 -8.91
CA PHE A 508 -12.12 -18.80 -9.24
C PHE A 508 -12.13 -19.94 -10.26
N GLN A 509 -11.27 -19.91 -11.27
CA GLN A 509 -11.13 -21.00 -12.25
C GLN A 509 -10.72 -22.32 -11.59
N ASP A 510 -9.81 -22.26 -10.62
CA ASP A 510 -9.35 -23.41 -9.82
C ASP A 510 -10.45 -23.92 -8.88
N ALA A 511 -11.11 -23.00 -8.16
CA ALA A 511 -12.21 -23.36 -7.25
C ALA A 511 -13.43 -23.91 -7.99
N GLY A 512 -13.68 -23.45 -9.22
CA GLY A 512 -14.83 -23.83 -10.04
C GLY A 512 -16.18 -23.36 -9.49
N VAL A 513 -16.18 -22.38 -8.60
CA VAL A 513 -17.39 -21.81 -8.00
C VAL A 513 -17.14 -20.37 -7.57
N ILE A 514 -18.13 -19.51 -7.78
CA ILE A 514 -18.15 -18.14 -7.27
C ILE A 514 -19.32 -18.00 -6.30
N GLN A 515 -19.05 -17.49 -5.10
CA GLN A 515 -20.08 -17.15 -4.12
C GLN A 515 -20.27 -15.64 -4.12
N VAL A 516 -21.50 -15.19 -4.36
CA VAL A 516 -21.89 -13.79 -4.32
C VAL A 516 -22.67 -13.57 -3.03
N SER A 517 -22.14 -12.76 -2.12
CA SER A 517 -22.80 -12.38 -0.87
C SER A 517 -23.29 -10.94 -0.91
N GLU A 518 -24.06 -10.52 0.10
CA GLU A 518 -24.49 -9.12 0.23
C GLU A 518 -23.31 -8.15 0.33
N LEU A 519 -22.22 -8.57 0.99
CA LEU A 519 -21.03 -7.75 1.18
C LEU A 519 -20.29 -7.51 -0.14
N SER A 520 -20.14 -8.55 -0.97
CA SER A 520 -19.45 -8.49 -2.26
C SER A 520 -20.34 -8.08 -3.43
N LEU A 521 -21.67 -8.00 -3.27
CA LEU A 521 -22.61 -7.67 -4.34
C LEU A 521 -22.27 -6.38 -5.12
N PRO A 522 -21.80 -5.28 -4.50
CA PRO A 522 -21.40 -4.09 -5.25
C PRO A 522 -20.25 -4.33 -6.23
N PHE A 523 -19.27 -5.15 -5.84
CA PHE A 523 -18.18 -5.57 -6.73
C PHE A 523 -18.75 -6.32 -7.94
N TRP A 524 -19.58 -7.34 -7.69
CA TRP A 524 -20.14 -8.18 -8.74
C TRP A 524 -21.02 -7.38 -9.71
N LYS A 525 -21.88 -6.51 -9.19
CA LYS A 525 -22.75 -5.67 -9.99
C LYS A 525 -21.93 -4.74 -10.89
N TYR A 526 -20.94 -4.05 -10.34
CA TYR A 526 -20.12 -3.08 -11.07
C TYR A 526 -19.27 -3.75 -12.16
N TYR A 527 -18.56 -4.83 -11.82
CA TYR A 527 -17.56 -5.41 -12.72
C TYR A 527 -18.12 -6.46 -13.68
N THR A 528 -19.29 -7.06 -13.38
CA THR A 528 -19.80 -8.21 -14.14
C THR A 528 -21.30 -8.13 -14.47
N GLY A 529 -22.03 -7.18 -13.90
CA GLY A 529 -23.48 -7.06 -14.05
C GLY A 529 -24.31 -8.05 -13.22
N VAL A 530 -23.67 -8.93 -12.44
CA VAL A 530 -24.37 -9.86 -11.53
C VAL A 530 -24.98 -9.06 -10.38
N SER A 531 -26.32 -9.08 -10.28
CA SER A 531 -27.10 -8.23 -9.35
C SER A 531 -27.82 -8.98 -8.23
N GLU A 532 -27.61 -10.30 -8.11
CA GLU A 532 -28.28 -11.13 -7.09
C GLU A 532 -27.27 -11.96 -6.30
N VAL A 533 -27.56 -12.16 -5.01
CA VAL A 533 -26.85 -13.09 -4.11
C VAL A 533 -27.03 -14.53 -4.60
N GLY A 534 -25.99 -15.36 -4.48
CA GLY A 534 -26.10 -16.76 -4.87
C GLY A 534 -24.77 -17.41 -5.23
N THR A 535 -24.87 -18.56 -5.89
CA THR A 535 -23.73 -19.36 -6.32
C THR A 535 -23.71 -19.46 -7.84
N ILE A 536 -22.55 -19.16 -8.45
CA ILE A 536 -22.31 -19.35 -9.87
C ILE A 536 -21.35 -20.54 -10.03
N SER A 537 -21.81 -21.60 -10.68
CA SER A 537 -21.03 -22.85 -10.89
C SER A 537 -20.24 -22.80 -12.20
N LYS A 538 -19.06 -23.44 -12.23
CA LYS A 538 -18.19 -23.56 -13.42
C LYS A 538 -18.88 -24.06 -14.69
N ASP A 539 -19.92 -24.89 -14.55
CA ASP A 539 -20.65 -25.45 -15.70
C ASP A 539 -21.68 -24.47 -16.30
N SER A 540 -21.82 -23.25 -15.76
CA SER A 540 -22.78 -22.26 -16.23
C SER A 540 -22.16 -21.27 -17.21
N GLU A 541 -22.94 -20.82 -18.20
CA GLU A 541 -22.54 -19.74 -19.11
C GLU A 541 -22.22 -18.43 -18.36
N GLN A 542 -22.93 -18.19 -17.24
CA GLN A 542 -22.69 -17.03 -16.39
C GLN A 542 -21.29 -17.04 -15.76
N PHE A 543 -20.74 -18.23 -15.43
CA PHE A 543 -19.37 -18.34 -14.92
C PHE A 543 -18.36 -17.87 -15.97
N ASP A 544 -18.47 -18.36 -17.20
CA ASP A 544 -17.59 -17.95 -18.30
C ASP A 544 -17.71 -16.44 -18.58
N GLN A 545 -18.92 -15.89 -18.57
CA GLN A 545 -19.15 -14.45 -18.75
C GLN A 545 -18.49 -13.62 -17.63
N VAL A 546 -18.63 -14.05 -16.37
CA VAL A 546 -17.99 -13.39 -15.23
C VAL A 546 -16.47 -13.42 -15.37
N ILE A 547 -15.90 -14.59 -15.67
CA ILE A 547 -14.45 -14.74 -15.85
C ILE A 547 -13.93 -13.85 -16.99
N GLN A 548 -14.61 -13.83 -18.14
CA GLN A 548 -14.20 -12.96 -19.26
C GLN A 548 -14.34 -11.47 -18.91
N SER A 549 -15.35 -11.08 -18.13
CA SER A 549 -15.51 -9.70 -17.67
C SER A 549 -14.36 -9.28 -16.75
N LEU A 550 -13.98 -10.14 -15.79
CA LEU A 550 -12.86 -9.86 -14.87
C LEU A 550 -11.52 -9.76 -15.61
N ILE A 551 -11.25 -10.64 -16.59
CA ILE A 551 -10.08 -10.52 -17.48
C ILE A 551 -10.13 -9.20 -18.25
N GLY A 552 -11.29 -8.84 -18.80
CA GLY A 552 -11.48 -7.58 -19.52
C GLY A 552 -11.18 -6.35 -18.67
N TRP A 553 -11.57 -6.35 -17.40
CA TRP A 553 -11.23 -5.28 -16.46
C TRP A 553 -9.74 -5.20 -16.16
N GLY A 554 -9.08 -6.34 -15.92
CA GLY A 554 -7.62 -6.39 -15.79
C GLY A 554 -6.91 -5.79 -17.02
N ASP A 555 -7.34 -6.18 -18.23
CA ASP A 555 -6.79 -5.65 -19.49
C ASP A 555 -7.06 -4.15 -19.65
N ALA A 556 -8.23 -3.66 -19.22
CA ALA A 556 -8.56 -2.24 -19.25
C ALA A 556 -7.68 -1.40 -18.32
N TYR A 557 -7.29 -1.94 -17.14
CA TYR A 557 -6.32 -1.27 -16.25
C TYR A 557 -4.91 -1.24 -16.85
N ILE A 558 -4.45 -2.34 -17.45
CA ILE A 558 -3.16 -2.35 -18.17
C ILE A 558 -3.21 -1.39 -19.36
N ARG A 559 -4.34 -1.27 -20.06
CA ARG A 559 -4.53 -0.31 -21.14
C ARG A 559 -4.44 1.13 -20.65
N THR A 560 -5.00 1.44 -19.48
CA THR A 560 -4.85 2.76 -18.85
C THR A 560 -3.39 3.07 -18.54
N VAL A 561 -2.62 2.10 -18.04
CA VAL A 561 -1.16 2.24 -17.85
C VAL A 561 -0.47 2.51 -19.19
N LYS A 562 -0.78 1.74 -20.24
CA LYS A 562 -0.26 1.94 -21.59
C LYS A 562 -0.59 3.32 -22.16
N TYR A 563 -1.81 3.81 -21.94
CA TYR A 563 -2.30 5.08 -22.47
C TYR A 563 -1.58 6.29 -21.86
N TYR A 564 -1.28 6.24 -20.55
CA TYR A 564 -0.59 7.32 -19.83
C TYR A 564 0.92 7.13 -19.74
N ALA A 565 1.47 6.02 -20.21
CA ALA A 565 2.91 5.79 -20.23
C ALA A 565 3.62 6.90 -21.02
N GLY A 566 4.80 7.28 -20.55
CA GLY A 566 5.65 8.24 -21.25
C GLY A 566 6.13 7.73 -22.60
N GLU A 567 6.78 8.61 -23.36
CA GLU A 567 7.46 8.23 -24.60
C GLU A 567 8.40 7.03 -24.35
N ASP A 568 8.53 6.15 -25.34
CA ASP A 568 9.27 4.88 -25.23
C ASP A 568 8.82 3.97 -24.06
N GLY A 569 7.64 4.22 -23.48
CA GLY A 569 7.07 3.41 -22.41
C GLY A 569 7.67 3.68 -21.03
N HIS A 570 8.23 4.87 -20.80
CA HIS A 570 8.71 5.27 -19.47
C HIS A 570 7.53 5.33 -18.48
N LEU A 571 7.70 4.71 -17.30
CA LEU A 571 6.76 4.73 -16.20
C LEU A 571 7.40 5.47 -15.02
N SER A 572 6.88 6.66 -14.70
CA SER A 572 7.23 7.39 -13.49
C SER A 572 6.48 6.82 -12.28
N GLU A 573 6.56 7.51 -11.16
CA GLU A 573 5.72 7.25 -9.98
C GLU A 573 4.25 7.55 -10.28
N GLN A 574 3.97 8.72 -10.88
CA GLN A 574 2.62 9.26 -11.04
C GLN A 574 2.36 9.79 -12.45
N TYR A 575 1.11 10.09 -12.76
CA TYR A 575 0.72 10.94 -13.87
C TYR A 575 -0.38 11.91 -13.44
N ASP A 576 -0.33 13.14 -13.92
CA ASP A 576 -1.17 14.25 -13.50
C ASP A 576 -2.66 13.91 -13.62
N LYS A 577 -3.41 14.03 -12.51
CA LYS A 577 -4.84 13.71 -12.43
C LYS A 577 -5.74 14.47 -13.40
N ASN A 578 -5.28 15.57 -13.98
CA ASN A 578 -6.09 16.42 -14.86
C ASN A 578 -5.83 16.17 -16.34
N ASN A 579 -4.57 15.90 -16.71
CA ASN A 579 -4.15 15.83 -18.11
C ASN A 579 -3.36 14.57 -18.49
N GLY A 580 -3.03 13.71 -17.52
CA GLY A 580 -2.34 12.45 -17.78
C GLY A 580 -0.85 12.56 -18.07
N VAL A 581 -0.24 13.74 -17.95
CA VAL A 581 1.20 13.92 -18.16
C VAL A 581 1.97 13.27 -17.00
N ILE A 582 3.00 12.48 -17.30
CA ILE A 582 3.85 11.82 -16.29
C ILE A 582 4.48 12.83 -15.30
N ARG A 583 4.53 12.47 -14.01
CA ARG A 583 5.02 13.30 -12.89
C ARG A 583 5.67 12.42 -11.81
N GLY A 584 6.32 13.07 -10.84
CA GLY A 584 7.01 12.41 -9.74
C GLY A 584 8.32 11.77 -10.17
N ALA A 585 8.82 10.82 -9.38
CA ALA A 585 10.08 10.15 -9.66
C ALA A 585 10.03 9.44 -11.03
N ARG A 586 11.00 9.71 -11.93
CA ARG A 586 11.04 9.09 -13.26
C ARG A 586 11.51 7.66 -13.14
N ASP A 587 11.09 6.78 -14.05
CA ASP A 587 11.59 5.40 -14.08
C ASP A 587 11.53 4.69 -12.71
N LEU A 588 10.41 4.83 -12.01
CA LEU A 588 10.23 4.23 -10.69
C LEU A 588 10.31 2.70 -10.80
N THR A 589 11.25 2.09 -10.10
CA THR A 589 11.48 0.63 -10.15
C THR A 589 10.21 -0.16 -9.83
N TRP A 590 9.46 0.28 -8.82
CA TRP A 590 8.21 -0.37 -8.42
C TRP A 590 7.10 -0.27 -9.47
N SER A 591 7.04 0.81 -10.26
CA SER A 591 6.10 0.91 -11.40
C SER A 591 6.38 -0.15 -12.45
N TYR A 592 7.65 -0.49 -12.72
CA TYR A 592 8.01 -1.55 -13.65
C TYR A 592 7.84 -2.96 -13.05
N ALA A 593 8.26 -3.16 -11.80
CA ALA A 593 8.12 -4.45 -11.11
C ALA A 593 6.64 -4.86 -10.95
N SER A 594 5.74 -3.91 -10.63
CA SER A 594 4.30 -4.17 -10.55
C SER A 594 3.70 -4.56 -11.91
N LEU A 595 4.13 -3.93 -13.01
CA LEU A 595 3.69 -4.33 -14.36
C LEU A 595 4.16 -5.75 -14.71
N PHE A 596 5.39 -6.08 -14.32
CA PHE A 596 5.98 -7.39 -14.55
C PHE A 596 5.18 -8.50 -13.84
N ILE A 597 4.79 -8.30 -12.57
CA ILE A 597 3.93 -9.23 -11.84
C ILE A 597 2.54 -9.32 -12.48
N ALA A 598 1.90 -8.19 -12.78
CA ALA A 598 0.57 -8.18 -13.41
C ALA A 598 0.56 -8.95 -14.74
N ALA A 599 1.62 -8.82 -15.55
CA ALA A 599 1.75 -9.52 -16.84
C ALA A 599 1.90 -11.04 -16.66
N ILE A 600 2.67 -11.50 -15.67
CA ILE A 600 2.77 -12.94 -15.35
C ILE A 600 1.42 -13.48 -14.87
N THR A 601 0.77 -12.79 -13.94
CA THR A 601 -0.52 -13.21 -13.39
C THR A 601 -1.59 -13.26 -14.49
N ARG A 602 -1.58 -12.29 -15.41
CA ARG A 602 -2.43 -12.27 -16.61
C ARG A 602 -2.26 -13.51 -17.47
N ALA A 603 -1.01 -13.88 -17.76
CA ALA A 603 -0.72 -15.04 -18.59
C ALA A 603 -1.23 -16.33 -17.93
N ILE A 604 -0.96 -16.52 -16.64
CA ILE A 604 -1.44 -17.66 -15.84
C ILE A 604 -2.98 -17.72 -15.82
N ALA A 605 -3.65 -16.60 -15.61
CA ALA A 605 -5.12 -16.50 -15.63
C ALA A 605 -5.75 -16.87 -16.99
N ARG A 606 -4.96 -16.79 -18.07
CA ARG A 606 -5.33 -17.19 -19.43
C ARG A 606 -4.79 -18.57 -19.82
N GLY A 607 -4.16 -19.30 -18.90
CA GLY A 607 -3.64 -20.64 -19.10
C GLY A 607 -2.28 -20.71 -19.80
N ASP A 608 -1.52 -19.61 -19.85
CA ASP A 608 -0.13 -19.59 -20.32
C ASP A 608 0.85 -19.59 -19.14
N ASP A 609 1.20 -20.81 -18.70
CA ASP A 609 2.21 -21.02 -17.66
C ASP A 609 3.66 -20.82 -18.16
N THR A 610 3.86 -20.60 -19.46
CA THR A 610 5.19 -20.48 -20.08
C THR A 610 5.68 -19.04 -20.23
N TYR A 611 4.78 -18.07 -20.02
CA TYR A 611 5.09 -16.64 -20.15
C TYR A 611 6.23 -16.20 -19.24
N ALA A 612 6.19 -16.56 -17.96
CA ALA A 612 7.24 -16.19 -16.99
C ALA A 612 8.59 -16.79 -17.37
N THR A 613 8.62 -18.03 -17.86
CA THR A 613 9.84 -18.68 -18.37
C THR A 613 10.38 -17.95 -19.60
N SER A 614 9.51 -17.62 -20.56
CA SER A 614 9.89 -16.88 -21.77
C SER A 614 10.44 -15.50 -21.42
N LEU A 615 9.82 -14.81 -20.48
CA LEU A 615 10.26 -13.51 -19.98
C LEU A 615 11.58 -13.61 -19.19
N ALA A 616 11.81 -14.70 -18.46
CA ALA A 616 13.10 -14.95 -17.81
C ALA A 616 14.23 -15.10 -18.83
N PHE A 617 13.99 -15.84 -19.92
CA PHE A 617 14.93 -16.02 -21.03
C PHE A 617 15.04 -14.82 -21.98
N LEU A 618 14.20 -13.79 -21.81
CA LEU A 618 14.22 -12.61 -22.65
C LEU A 618 15.54 -11.83 -22.45
N ASP A 619 16.49 -12.02 -23.36
CA ASP A 619 17.81 -11.41 -23.30
C ASP A 619 17.75 -9.88 -23.40
N GLY A 620 18.18 -9.21 -22.33
CA GLY A 620 18.86 -7.93 -22.45
C GLY A 620 19.89 -7.86 -21.33
N ASP A 621 21.16 -7.74 -21.74
CA ASP A 621 22.37 -7.52 -20.95
C ASP A 621 22.22 -7.77 -19.43
N ILE A 622 22.12 -9.03 -19.03
CA ILE A 622 22.50 -9.42 -17.67
C ILE A 622 24.03 -9.47 -17.67
N HIS A 623 24.66 -8.31 -17.49
CA HIS A 623 26.11 -8.14 -17.51
C HIS A 623 26.62 -7.56 -16.19
#